data_AF-A0A3D1L5B0-F1
#
_entry.id   AF-A0A3D1L5B0-F1
#
_cell.length_a   1.000
_cell.length_b   1.000
_cell.length_c   1.000
_cell.angle_alpha   90.00
_cell.angle_beta   90.00
_cell.angle_gamma   90.00
#
_symmetry.space_group_name_H-M   'P 1'
#
loop_
_entity.id
_entity.type
_entity.pdbx_description
1 polymer ?
#
loop_
_entity_poly.entity_id
_entity_poly.type
_entity_poly.pdbx_seq_one_letter_code
_entity_poly.pdbx_strand_id
1 'polypeptide(L)'
;MRIDMEFKKLEIKPEGNWVKRNIRTPQGRKTMIYIAIGAVAGVIVFVVTQEKKLAEITAGEIIKSMAMGGFFGFFITNSPCARNQC
;
A
#
# COMPACT_ATOMS: atom_id res chain seq x y z
N MET A 1 1.40 -4.41 -46.56
CA MET A 1 0.30 -4.76 -45.63
C MET A 1 0.64 -4.14 -44.28
N ARG A 2 0.01 -3.01 -43.90
CA ARG A 2 0.17 -2.41 -42.56
C ARG A 2 -0.82 -3.10 -41.63
N ILE A 3 -0.34 -3.65 -40.53
CA ILE A 3 -1.22 -4.10 -39.44
C ILE A 3 -1.47 -2.86 -38.59
N ASP A 4 -2.59 -2.20 -38.82
CA ASP A 4 -3.05 -1.12 -37.96
C ASP A 4 -3.54 -1.75 -36.66
N MET A 5 -2.74 -1.61 -35.60
CA MET A 5 -3.19 -1.96 -34.26
C MET A 5 -4.17 -0.89 -33.81
N GLU A 6 -5.46 -1.16 -33.93
CA GLU A 6 -6.49 -0.37 -33.26
C GLU A 6 -6.32 -0.56 -31.75
N PHE A 7 -5.52 0.31 -31.14
CA PHE A 7 -5.47 0.43 -29.69
C PHE A 7 -6.89 0.69 -29.23
N LYS A 8 -7.52 -0.33 -28.67
CA LYS A 8 -8.76 -0.21 -27.91
C LYS A 8 -8.48 0.88 -26.89
N LYS A 9 -8.99 2.09 -27.13
CA LYS A 9 -8.85 3.21 -26.20
C LYS A 9 -9.51 2.72 -24.92
N LEU A 10 -8.74 2.20 -23.96
CA LEU A 10 -9.26 1.99 -22.63
C LEU A 10 -9.81 3.36 -22.25
N GLU A 11 -11.10 3.42 -21.94
CA GLU A 11 -11.77 4.61 -21.41
C GLU A 11 -11.19 4.93 -20.04
N ILE A 12 -9.91 5.26 -19.98
CA ILE A 12 -9.25 5.87 -18.85
C ILE A 12 -9.60 7.35 -18.98
N LYS A 13 -10.89 7.68 -18.87
CA LYS A 13 -11.23 8.97 -18.30
C LYS A 13 -10.82 8.85 -16.83
N PRO A 14 -9.83 9.63 -16.34
CA PRO A 14 -9.55 9.67 -14.92
C PRO A 14 -10.74 10.40 -14.26
N GLU A 15 -11.86 9.71 -14.07
CA GLU A 15 -13.01 10.24 -13.36
C GLU A 15 -12.71 10.20 -11.86
N GLY A 16 -12.06 11.28 -11.39
CA GLY A 16 -11.94 11.61 -9.97
C GLY A 16 -10.53 11.53 -9.38
N ASN A 17 -10.49 11.77 -8.07
CA ASN A 17 -9.28 11.98 -7.29
C ASN A 17 -8.37 10.73 -7.27
N TRP A 18 -7.07 10.88 -7.58
CA TRP A 18 -6.10 9.79 -7.72
C TRP A 18 -6.03 8.87 -6.49
N VAL A 19 -6.18 9.47 -5.30
CA VAL A 19 -6.22 8.76 -4.01
C VAL A 19 -7.43 7.84 -3.90
N LYS A 20 -8.61 8.33 -4.29
CA LYS A 20 -9.87 7.58 -4.24
C LYS A 20 -9.83 6.37 -5.19
N ARG A 21 -9.17 6.53 -6.33
CA ARG A 21 -8.97 5.45 -7.31
C ARG A 21 -8.07 4.36 -6.77
N ASN A 22 -6.93 4.71 -6.16
CA ASN A 22 -5.97 3.73 -5.66
C ASN A 22 -6.52 2.93 -4.47
N ILE A 23 -7.27 3.57 -3.56
CA ILE A 23 -7.81 2.91 -2.36
C ILE A 23 -9.02 2.01 -2.68
N ARG A 24 -9.86 2.38 -3.67
CA ARG A 24 -11.04 1.57 -4.06
C ARG A 24 -10.72 0.32 -4.89
N THR A 25 -9.48 0.15 -5.33
CA THR A 25 -9.08 -1.08 -6.05
C THR A 25 -9.13 -2.30 -5.13
N PRO A 26 -9.34 -3.52 -5.67
CA PRO A 26 -9.28 -4.75 -4.88
C PRO A 26 -7.91 -4.93 -4.19
N GLN A 27 -6.82 -4.46 -4.80
CA GLN A 27 -5.51 -4.39 -4.16
C GLN A 27 -5.50 -3.41 -2.98
N GLY A 28 -6.03 -2.20 -3.16
CA GLY A 28 -6.12 -1.19 -2.09
C GLY A 28 -6.90 -1.67 -0.87
N ARG A 29 -7.99 -2.41 -1.07
CA ARG A 29 -8.75 -3.03 0.03
C ARG A 29 -7.92 -4.08 0.78
N LYS A 30 -7.17 -4.93 0.08
CA LYS A 30 -6.28 -5.91 0.72
C LYS A 30 -5.18 -5.21 1.51
N THR A 31 -4.56 -4.17 0.95
CA THR A 31 -3.55 -3.36 1.63
C THR A 31 -4.09 -2.76 2.93
N MET A 32 -5.30 -2.20 2.92
CA MET A 32 -5.94 -1.66 4.14
C MET A 32 -6.17 -2.74 5.21
N ILE A 33 -6.59 -3.94 4.81
CA ILE A 33 -6.77 -5.07 5.73
C ILE A 33 -5.42 -5.48 6.35
N TYR A 34 -4.37 -5.61 5.55
CA TYR A 34 -3.05 -5.97 6.07
C TYR A 34 -2.45 -4.89 6.98
N ILE A 35 -2.67 -3.60 6.68
CA ILE A 35 -2.30 -2.50 7.57
C ILE A 35 -3.04 -2.64 8.90
N ALA A 36 -4.35 -2.90 8.88
CA ALA A 36 -5.14 -3.07 10.10
C ALA A 36 -4.68 -4.29 10.92
N ILE A 37 -4.39 -5.43 10.26
CA ILE A 37 -3.86 -6.62 10.92
C ILE A 37 -2.49 -6.32 11.55
N GLY A 38 -1.59 -5.67 10.82
CA GLY A 38 -0.28 -5.29 11.32
C GLY A 38 -0.35 -4.34 12.53
N ALA A 39 -1.27 -3.37 12.49
CA ALA A 39 -1.50 -2.46 13.61
C ALA A 39 -2.02 -3.21 14.86
N VAL A 40 -3.01 -4.09 14.70
CA VAL A 40 -3.55 -4.89 15.80
C VAL A 40 -2.48 -5.83 16.37
N ALA A 41 -1.71 -6.50 15.51
CA ALA A 41 -0.62 -7.36 15.92
C ALA A 41 0.46 -6.57 16.70
N GLY A 42 0.82 -5.38 16.24
CA GLY A 42 1.76 -4.50 16.93
C GLY A 42 1.28 -4.11 18.34
N VAL A 43 -0.02 -3.81 18.49
CA VAL A 43 -0.61 -3.51 19.80
C VAL A 43 -0.62 -4.73 20.71
N ILE A 44 -0.97 -5.92 20.19
CA ILE A 44 -0.96 -7.17 20.96
C ILE A 44 0.46 -7.45 21.46
N VAL A 45 1.46 -7.38 20.57
CA VAL A 45 2.86 -7.58 20.93
C VAL A 45 3.27 -6.59 22.01
N PHE A 46 2.98 -5.31 21.82
CA PHE A 46 3.30 -4.25 22.79
C PHE A 46 2.72 -4.53 24.20
N VAL A 47 1.46 -4.96 24.28
CA VAL A 47 0.81 -5.27 25.56
C VAL A 47 1.43 -6.50 26.22
N VAL A 48 1.78 -7.53 25.44
CA VAL A 48 2.34 -8.79 25.95
C VAL A 48 3.80 -8.63 26.37
N THR A 49 4.61 -7.86 25.64
CA THR A 49 6.03 -7.71 25.94
C THR A 49 6.32 -6.79 27.13
N GLN A 50 5.30 -6.15 27.71
CA GLN A 50 5.44 -5.16 28.80
C GLN A 50 6.53 -4.13 28.54
N GLU A 51 6.81 -3.83 27.27
CA GLU A 51 7.79 -2.83 26.92
C GLU A 51 7.22 -1.47 27.30
N LYS A 52 7.61 -1.01 28.50
CA LYS A 52 7.64 0.42 28.75
C LYS A 52 8.42 1.04 27.61
N LYS A 53 7.96 2.22 27.16
CA LYS A 53 8.64 3.17 26.26
C LYS A 53 8.09 3.34 24.84
N LEU A 54 6.76 3.31 24.64
CA LEU A 54 6.15 4.12 23.56
C LEU A 54 6.58 5.59 23.65
N ALA A 55 6.89 6.08 24.86
CA ALA A 55 7.41 7.42 25.11
C ALA A 55 8.84 7.66 24.60
N GLU A 56 9.66 6.62 24.37
CA GLU A 56 10.98 6.79 23.72
C GLU A 56 10.89 6.79 22.20
N ILE A 57 9.80 6.28 21.62
CA ILE A 57 9.63 6.30 20.18
C ILE A 57 9.40 7.75 19.75
N THR A 58 10.40 8.32 19.10
CA THR A 58 10.33 9.69 18.62
C THR A 58 9.44 9.77 17.36
N ALA A 59 8.77 10.91 17.18
CA ALA A 59 7.98 11.14 15.95
C ALA A 59 8.82 10.96 14.66
N GLY A 60 10.12 11.27 14.73
CA GLY A 60 11.06 11.06 13.63
C GLY A 60 11.25 9.60 13.25
N GLU A 61 11.36 8.70 14.23
CA GLU A 61 11.48 7.25 14.00
C GLU A 61 10.19 6.65 13.42
N ILE A 62 9.03 7.13 13.88
CA ILE A 62 7.72 6.74 13.33
C ILE A 62 7.65 7.13 11.87
N ILE A 63 7.95 8.39 11.54
CA ILE A 63 7.91 8.88 10.15
C ILE A 63 8.89 8.11 9.28
N LYS A 64 10.11 7.87 9.76
CA LYS A 64 11.12 7.08 9.02
C LYS A 64 10.64 5.66 8.76
N SER A 65 10.05 5.00 9.75
CA SER A 65 9.50 3.65 9.63
C SER A 65 8.31 3.60 8.68
N MET A 66 7.41 4.58 8.75
CA MET A 66 6.28 4.72 7.82
C MET A 66 6.75 5.00 6.39
N ALA A 67 7.74 5.86 6.20
CA ALA A 67 8.30 6.17 4.89
C ALA A 67 8.97 4.93 4.28
N MET A 68 9.77 4.22 5.07
CA MET A 68 10.44 2.99 4.62
C MET A 68 9.41 1.89 4.28
N GLY A 69 8.46 1.63 5.18
CA GLY A 69 7.41 0.64 4.96
C GLY A 69 6.48 1.01 3.80
N GLY A 70 6.15 2.29 3.67
CA GLY A 70 5.36 2.83 2.57
C GLY A 70 6.09 2.72 1.22
N PHE A 71 7.39 2.99 1.19
CA PHE A 71 8.23 2.81 0.00
C PHE A 71 8.23 1.35 -0.43
N PHE A 72 8.58 0.42 0.46
CA PHE A 72 8.58 -1.00 0.12
C PHE A 72 7.18 -1.51 -0.27
N GLY A 73 6.15 -1.11 0.46
CA GLY A 73 4.76 -1.46 0.14
C GLY A 73 4.34 -0.94 -1.23
N PHE A 74 4.72 0.28 -1.60
CA PHE A 74 4.45 0.85 -2.92
C PHE A 74 5.12 0.05 -4.04
N PHE A 75 6.39 -0.31 -3.89
CA PHE A 75 7.11 -1.10 -4.88
C PHE A 75 6.54 -2.50 -5.03
N ILE A 76 6.24 -3.19 -3.92
CA ILE A 76 5.67 -4.53 -3.94
C ILE A 76 4.29 -4.49 -4.64
N THR A 77 3.42 -3.55 -4.26
CA THR A 77 2.05 -3.47 -4.79
C THR A 77 1.94 -2.94 -6.22
N ASN A 78 2.93 -2.20 -6.72
CA ASN A 78 2.97 -1.71 -8.10
C ASN A 78 3.90 -2.51 -9.03
N SER A 79 4.56 -3.55 -8.52
CA SER A 79 5.35 -4.46 -9.34
C SER A 79 4.48 -5.16 -10.40
N PRO A 80 5.03 -5.47 -11.59
CA PRO A 80 4.32 -6.23 -12.62
C PRO A 80 3.85 -7.61 -12.11
N CYS A 81 4.62 -8.22 -11.20
CA CYS A 81 4.21 -9.47 -10.56
C CYS A 81 2.99 -9.36 -9.64
N ALA A 82 2.82 -8.25 -8.93
CA ALA A 82 1.60 -8.03 -8.13
C ALA A 82 0.33 -7.84 -8.99
N ARG A 83 0.49 -7.74 -10.31
CA ARG A 83 -0.60 -7.60 -11.30
C ARG A 83 -0.80 -8.86 -12.14
N ASN A 84 -0.23 -10.01 -11.75
CA ASN A 84 -0.24 -11.25 -12.55
C ASN A 84 0.30 -11.04 -13.97
N GLN A 85 1.35 -10.22 -14.10
CA GLN A 85 2.08 -9.99 -15.36
C GLN A 85 3.53 -10.48 -15.27
N CYS A 86 3.79 -11.39 -14.33
CA CYS A 86 4.77 -12.45 -14.55
C CYS A 86 4.02 -13.69 -15.07
#